data_AF-A0A0U1M0Z2-F1
#
_entry.id   AF-A0A0U1M0Z2-F1
#
_cell.length_a   1.000
_cell.length_b   1.000
_cell.length_c   1.000
_cell.angle_alpha   90.00
_cell.angle_beta   90.00
_cell.angle_gamma   90.00
#
_symmetry.space_group_name_H-M   'P 1'
#
loop_
_entity.id
_entity.type
_entity.pdbx_description
1 polymer ?
#
loop_
_entity_poly.entity_id
_entity_poly.type
_entity_poly.pdbx_seq_one_letter_code
_entity_poly.pdbx_strand_id
1 'polypeptide(L)'
;MADKLELKPLHETLFEQGLKVRRAVVGDTYVDRSLANGSSDFARPGQELVTEWCWGHIWTRPGLERKQRSLLNLGMLIALKAWPELAVHTRGAINNGLTEKEISEAVLQATIYCGAPAGIEATKITERTIKEMIENGNRSYGIGIDGGQAEYVRVPFADTTLVPSPKSVRPELLILMSDIFPTDYFCAARFLKEMPRTESSESTVVVVGCGPVGICAIASALIWCPTVYAIDMVPERLTEAGKMGAKPLLLDNEVDAKIKAVTNGRGADVVLEVVGNADAMRLSL
;
A
#
# COMPACT_ATOMS: atom_id res chain seq x y z
N MET A 1 27.02 15.23 -51.41
CA MET A 1 26.30 15.47 -50.15
C MET A 1 25.35 14.30 -49.98
N ALA A 2 25.70 13.36 -49.11
CA ALA A 2 24.80 12.24 -48.81
C ALA A 2 23.51 12.81 -48.23
N ASP A 3 22.37 12.30 -48.70
CA ASP A 3 21.06 12.55 -48.13
C ASP A 3 21.17 12.61 -46.60
N LYS A 4 20.78 13.75 -46.01
CA LYS A 4 20.47 13.78 -44.59
C LYS A 4 19.28 12.85 -44.41
N LEU A 5 19.55 11.56 -44.16
CA LEU A 5 18.57 10.62 -43.65
C LEU A 5 17.76 11.38 -42.60
N GLU A 6 16.44 11.47 -42.76
CA GLU A 6 15.59 12.18 -41.81
C GLU A 6 15.59 11.40 -40.48
N LEU A 7 16.62 11.63 -39.67
CA LEU A 7 16.79 11.03 -38.35
C LEU A 7 15.82 11.64 -37.34
N LYS A 8 15.27 12.82 -37.64
CA LYS A 8 14.37 13.55 -36.73
C LYS A 8 13.10 12.74 -36.39
N PRO A 9 12.34 12.20 -37.36
CA PRO A 9 11.22 11.29 -37.07
C PRO A 9 11.62 10.05 -36.26
N LEU A 10 12.83 9.50 -36.48
CA LEU A 10 13.34 8.36 -35.73
C LEU A 10 13.63 8.73 -34.27
N HIS A 11 14.29 9.85 -34.02
CA HIS A 11 14.56 10.38 -32.69
C HIS A 11 13.25 10.61 -31.92
N GLU A 12 12.29 11.29 -32.53
CA GLU A 12 10.97 11.54 -31.93
C GLU A 12 10.26 10.23 -31.56
N THR A 13 10.22 9.26 -32.48
CA THR A 13 9.59 7.95 -32.26
C THR A 13 10.24 7.18 -31.11
N LEU A 14 11.58 7.08 -31.11
CA LEU A 14 12.32 6.35 -30.08
C LEU A 14 12.20 7.05 -28.72
N PHE A 15 12.21 8.37 -28.70
CA PHE A 15 12.10 9.13 -27.46
C PHE A 15 10.71 8.95 -26.83
N GLU A 16 9.64 9.05 -27.62
CA GLU A 16 8.27 8.83 -27.15
C GLU A 16 8.04 7.40 -26.65
N GLN A 17 8.50 6.39 -27.41
CA GLN A 17 8.43 4.99 -26.97
C GLN A 17 9.26 4.78 -25.71
N GLY A 18 10.45 5.37 -25.67
CA GLY A 18 11.34 5.32 -24.54
C GLY A 18 10.74 5.89 -23.27
N LEU A 19 10.07 7.04 -23.35
CA LEU A 19 9.36 7.63 -22.22
C LEU A 19 8.26 6.70 -21.70
N LYS A 20 7.46 6.08 -22.57
CA LYS A 20 6.40 5.15 -22.17
C LYS A 20 6.97 3.95 -21.40
N VAL A 21 8.01 3.32 -21.94
CA VAL A 21 8.65 2.18 -21.29
C VAL A 21 9.32 2.61 -19.99
N ARG A 22 10.10 3.69 -20.02
CA ARG A 22 10.83 4.19 -18.85
C ARG A 22 9.87 4.50 -17.70
N ARG A 23 8.76 5.17 -17.96
CA ARG A 23 7.71 5.45 -16.96
C ARG A 23 7.11 4.16 -16.38
N ALA A 24 6.77 3.20 -17.24
CA ALA A 24 6.25 1.91 -16.79
C ALA A 24 7.25 1.13 -15.91
N VAL A 25 8.55 1.28 -16.16
CA VAL A 25 9.58 0.60 -15.36
C VAL A 25 9.91 1.37 -14.09
N VAL A 26 10.39 2.61 -14.19
CA VAL A 26 10.94 3.35 -13.03
C VAL A 26 9.97 4.33 -12.38
N GLY A 27 8.76 4.48 -12.92
CA GLY A 27 7.69 5.32 -12.37
C GLY A 27 7.73 6.79 -12.82
N ASP A 28 6.57 7.43 -12.87
CA ASP A 28 6.40 8.79 -13.39
C ASP A 28 7.21 9.83 -12.61
N THR A 29 7.09 9.84 -11.29
CA THR A 29 7.80 10.79 -10.41
C THR A 29 9.31 10.78 -10.63
N TYR A 30 9.89 9.59 -10.86
CA TYR A 30 11.31 9.46 -11.14
C TYR A 30 11.66 10.03 -12.52
N VAL A 31 10.86 9.70 -13.54
CA VAL A 31 11.07 10.19 -14.91
C VAL A 31 10.95 11.70 -14.98
N ASP A 32 9.93 12.29 -14.35
CA ASP A 32 9.72 13.73 -14.33
C ASP A 32 10.90 14.46 -13.68
N ARG A 33 11.36 13.97 -12.52
CA ARG A 33 12.55 14.50 -11.85
C ARG A 33 13.80 14.37 -12.72
N SER A 34 13.98 13.23 -13.39
CA SER A 34 15.14 13.00 -14.25
C SER A 34 15.14 13.92 -15.47
N LEU A 35 13.99 14.14 -16.11
CA LEU A 35 13.86 15.06 -17.24
C LEU A 35 14.11 16.52 -16.80
N ALA A 36 13.57 16.92 -15.65
CA ALA A 36 13.82 18.25 -15.10
C ALA A 36 15.31 18.47 -14.82
N ASN A 37 15.99 17.50 -14.19
CA ASN A 37 17.42 17.57 -13.90
C ASN A 37 18.29 17.46 -15.17
N GLY A 38 17.79 16.77 -16.20
CA GLY A 38 18.45 16.57 -17.49
C GLY A 38 18.20 17.69 -18.52
N SER A 39 17.59 18.81 -18.11
CA SER A 39 17.13 19.86 -19.03
C SER A 39 18.21 20.84 -19.51
N SER A 40 19.40 20.83 -18.90
CA SER A 40 20.52 21.66 -19.35
C SER A 40 21.10 21.16 -20.68
N ASP A 41 21.67 22.06 -21.48
CA ASP A 41 22.33 21.67 -22.75
C ASP A 41 23.47 20.66 -22.57
N PHE A 42 24.08 20.61 -21.40
CA PHE A 42 25.08 19.60 -21.06
C PHE A 42 24.46 18.22 -20.78
N ALA A 43 23.37 18.17 -20.01
CA ALA A 43 22.77 16.90 -19.58
C ALA A 43 21.80 16.32 -20.61
N ARG A 44 21.18 17.17 -21.44
CA ARG A 44 20.15 16.79 -22.40
C ARG A 44 20.59 15.72 -23.41
N PRO A 45 21.77 15.79 -24.06
CA PRO A 45 22.19 14.75 -24.99
C PRO A 45 22.32 13.36 -24.34
N GLY A 46 22.77 13.30 -23.07
CA GLY A 46 22.84 12.06 -22.32
C GLY A 46 21.44 11.51 -21.99
N GLN A 47 20.52 12.40 -21.63
CA GLN A 47 19.13 12.05 -21.33
C GLN A 47 18.39 11.54 -22.58
N GLU A 48 18.61 12.16 -23.74
CA GLU A 48 18.10 11.74 -25.05
C GLU A 48 18.65 10.36 -25.41
N LEU A 49 19.98 10.17 -25.34
CA LEU A 49 20.63 8.88 -25.60
C LEU A 49 20.02 7.75 -24.78
N VAL A 50 19.90 7.93 -23.46
CA VAL A 50 19.36 6.89 -22.58
C VAL A 50 17.88 6.64 -22.87
N THR A 51 17.09 7.71 -23.06
CA THR A 51 15.64 7.59 -23.30
C THR A 51 15.37 6.86 -24.62
N GLU A 52 16.03 7.26 -25.70
CA GLU A 52 15.83 6.65 -27.02
C GLU A 52 16.41 5.25 -27.12
N TRP A 53 17.69 5.07 -26.79
CA TRP A 53 18.38 3.81 -27.09
C TRP A 53 18.15 2.74 -26.04
N CYS A 54 18.21 3.08 -24.75
CA CYS A 54 17.91 2.11 -23.71
C CYS A 54 16.43 1.76 -23.78
N TRP A 55 15.57 2.75 -23.54
CA TRP A 55 14.15 2.49 -23.31
C TRP A 55 13.35 2.36 -24.61
N GLY A 56 13.60 3.21 -25.60
CA GLY A 56 12.88 3.23 -26.88
C GLY A 56 13.28 2.11 -27.83
N HIS A 57 14.52 1.65 -27.77
CA HIS A 57 15.04 0.57 -28.62
C HIS A 57 15.29 -0.73 -27.86
N ILE A 58 16.28 -0.81 -26.97
CA ILE A 58 16.70 -2.11 -26.40
C ILE A 58 15.58 -2.77 -25.58
N TRP A 59 14.84 -1.99 -24.78
CA TRP A 59 13.74 -2.51 -23.95
C TRP A 59 12.45 -2.81 -24.73
N THR A 60 12.29 -2.31 -25.95
CA THR A 60 11.12 -2.59 -26.81
C THR A 60 11.34 -3.79 -27.73
N ARG A 61 12.59 -4.27 -27.88
CA ARG A 61 12.90 -5.40 -28.76
C ARG A 61 12.20 -6.69 -28.31
N PRO A 62 11.70 -7.49 -29.27
CA PRO A 62 11.16 -8.81 -28.97
C PRO A 62 12.26 -9.78 -28.51
N GLY A 63 11.86 -10.89 -27.89
CA GLY A 63 12.74 -12.00 -27.51
C GLY A 63 12.91 -12.19 -26.00
N LEU A 64 13.05 -11.10 -25.23
CA LEU A 64 13.06 -11.16 -23.77
C LEU A 64 11.91 -10.34 -23.19
N GLU A 65 11.18 -10.96 -22.27
CA GLU A 65 10.16 -10.29 -21.46
C GLU A 65 10.78 -9.22 -20.56
N ARG A 66 9.99 -8.22 -20.18
CA ARG A 66 10.45 -7.14 -19.27
C ARG A 66 10.99 -7.70 -17.96
N LYS A 67 10.36 -8.75 -17.44
CA LYS A 67 10.80 -9.48 -16.25
C LYS A 67 12.22 -10.05 -16.42
N GLN A 68 12.50 -10.72 -17.54
CA GLN A 68 13.82 -11.27 -17.82
C GLN A 68 14.89 -10.17 -17.98
N ARG A 69 14.54 -9.05 -18.64
CA ARG A 69 15.44 -7.90 -18.78
C ARG A 69 15.77 -7.25 -17.43
N SER A 70 14.77 -7.09 -16.57
CA SER A 70 14.99 -6.61 -15.20
C SER A 70 15.90 -7.54 -14.40
N LEU A 71 15.71 -8.86 -14.50
CA LEU A 71 16.55 -9.84 -13.81
C LEU A 71 18.02 -9.73 -14.24
N LEU A 72 18.27 -9.59 -15.55
CA LEU A 72 19.63 -9.36 -16.09
C LEU A 72 20.22 -8.04 -15.58
N ASN A 73 19.44 -6.96 -15.58
CA ASN A 73 19.88 -5.66 -15.08
C ASN A 73 20.29 -5.73 -13.62
N LEU A 74 19.53 -6.41 -12.75
CA LEU A 74 19.90 -6.57 -11.35
C LEU A 74 21.26 -7.25 -11.21
N GLY A 75 21.48 -8.36 -11.91
CA GLY A 75 22.77 -9.06 -11.90
C GLY A 75 23.93 -8.18 -12.39
N MET A 76 23.75 -7.47 -13.51
CA MET A 76 24.77 -6.58 -14.06
C MET A 76 25.10 -5.41 -13.11
N LEU A 77 24.09 -4.79 -12.49
CA LEU A 77 24.29 -3.66 -11.58
C LEU A 77 24.98 -4.08 -10.29
N ILE A 78 24.70 -5.30 -9.79
CA ILE A 78 25.43 -5.88 -8.66
C ILE A 78 26.90 -6.11 -9.04
N ALA A 79 27.16 -6.72 -10.20
CA ALA A 79 28.53 -6.96 -10.67
C ALA A 79 29.32 -5.66 -10.84
N LEU A 80 28.68 -4.61 -11.35
CA LEU A 80 29.26 -3.27 -11.54
C LEU A 80 29.35 -2.46 -10.24
N LYS A 81 28.76 -2.94 -9.13
CA LYS A 81 28.65 -2.19 -7.86
C LYS A 81 27.96 -0.83 -8.02
N ALA A 82 27.02 -0.75 -8.96
CA ALA A 82 26.28 0.46 -9.29
C ALA A 82 25.07 0.63 -8.36
N TRP A 83 25.35 0.84 -7.08
CA TRP A 83 24.36 0.79 -5.99
C TRP A 83 23.15 1.73 -6.13
N PRO A 84 23.29 3.00 -6.56
CA PRO A 84 22.14 3.87 -6.75
C PRO A 84 21.19 3.32 -7.83
N GLU A 85 21.75 2.81 -8.93
CA GLU A 85 20.99 2.22 -10.02
C GLU A 85 20.37 0.87 -9.63
N LEU A 86 21.05 0.09 -8.78
CA LEU A 86 20.47 -1.15 -8.24
C LEU A 86 19.16 -0.87 -7.50
N ALA A 87 19.08 0.20 -6.70
CA ALA A 87 17.84 0.61 -6.05
C ALA A 87 16.76 0.98 -7.08
N VAL A 88 17.10 1.82 -8.07
CA VAL A 88 16.15 2.23 -9.14
C VAL A 88 15.60 1.00 -9.87
N HIS A 89 16.47 0.08 -10.27
CA HIS A 89 16.10 -1.11 -11.02
C HIS A 89 15.49 -2.22 -10.18
N THR A 90 15.63 -2.20 -8.85
CA THR A 90 14.84 -3.05 -7.94
C THR A 90 13.38 -2.65 -7.97
N ARG A 91 13.07 -1.35 -7.90
CA ARG A 91 11.70 -0.84 -8.07
C ARG A 91 11.14 -1.24 -9.43
N GLY A 92 11.93 -1.03 -10.48
CA GLY A 92 11.53 -1.40 -11.84
C GLY A 92 11.39 -2.89 -12.09
N ALA A 93 12.17 -3.73 -11.42
CA ALA A 93 12.01 -5.18 -11.46
C ALA A 93 10.65 -5.61 -10.90
N ILE A 94 10.24 -5.03 -9.77
CA ILE A 94 8.93 -5.29 -9.17
C ILE A 94 7.80 -4.82 -10.08
N ASN A 95 7.90 -3.60 -10.63
CA ASN A 95 6.91 -3.08 -11.58
C ASN A 95 6.78 -3.95 -12.85
N ASN A 96 7.88 -4.58 -13.27
CA ASN A 96 7.89 -5.53 -14.38
C ASN A 96 7.48 -6.97 -13.98
N GLY A 97 7.03 -7.19 -12.74
CA GLY A 97 6.47 -8.46 -12.28
C GLY A 97 7.45 -9.44 -11.65
N LEU A 98 8.67 -9.02 -11.25
CA LEU A 98 9.51 -9.83 -10.39
C LEU A 98 8.96 -9.83 -8.96
N THR A 99 8.95 -11.01 -8.36
CA THR A 99 8.68 -11.20 -6.94
C THR A 99 9.94 -10.89 -6.12
N GLU A 100 9.74 -10.56 -4.84
CA GLU A 100 10.86 -10.38 -3.89
C GLU A 100 11.72 -11.65 -3.79
N LYS A 101 11.08 -12.82 -3.89
CA LYS A 101 11.78 -14.10 -3.94
C LYS A 101 12.70 -14.19 -5.15
N GLU A 102 12.21 -13.87 -6.35
CA GLU A 102 13.05 -13.89 -7.55
C GLU A 102 14.21 -12.89 -7.49
N ILE A 103 13.99 -11.72 -6.90
CA ILE A 103 15.06 -10.73 -6.65
C ILE A 103 16.07 -11.28 -5.62
N SER A 104 15.59 -11.92 -4.56
CA SER A 104 16.45 -12.56 -3.56
C SER A 104 17.31 -13.68 -4.18
N GLU A 105 16.72 -14.55 -4.99
CA GLU A 105 17.46 -15.59 -5.73
C GLU A 105 18.51 -14.99 -6.67
N ALA A 106 18.19 -13.87 -7.35
CA ALA A 106 19.15 -13.17 -8.20
C ALA A 106 20.34 -12.61 -7.41
N VAL A 107 20.06 -12.04 -6.22
CA VAL A 107 21.11 -11.52 -5.32
C VAL A 107 21.96 -12.66 -4.77
N LEU A 108 21.35 -13.78 -4.37
CA LEU A 108 22.09 -14.97 -3.91
C LEU A 108 23.01 -15.52 -5.01
N GLN A 109 22.49 -15.64 -6.24
CA GLN A 109 23.29 -16.02 -7.40
C GLN A 109 24.46 -15.06 -7.60
N ALA A 110 24.19 -13.75 -7.65
CA ALA A 110 25.22 -12.74 -7.84
C ALA A 110 26.25 -12.71 -6.70
N THR A 111 25.86 -13.04 -5.46
CA THR A 111 26.75 -13.12 -4.29
C THR A 111 27.89 -14.10 -4.51
N ILE A 112 27.60 -15.26 -5.12
CA ILE A 112 28.62 -16.29 -5.35
C ILE A 112 29.57 -15.90 -6.49
N TYR A 113 29.03 -15.30 -7.56
CA TYR A 113 29.83 -14.97 -8.74
C TYR A 113 30.54 -13.60 -8.66
N CYS A 114 29.99 -12.65 -7.91
CA CYS A 114 30.56 -11.30 -7.74
C CYS A 114 31.27 -11.13 -6.38
N GLY A 115 31.20 -12.14 -5.51
CA GLY A 115 31.80 -12.16 -4.18
C GLY A 115 30.87 -11.69 -3.05
N ALA A 116 31.05 -12.28 -1.87
CA ALA A 116 30.22 -12.03 -0.69
C ALA A 116 30.06 -10.53 -0.32
N PRO A 117 31.11 -9.68 -0.41
CA PRO A 117 30.93 -8.25 -0.12
C PRO A 117 29.94 -7.54 -1.05
N ALA A 118 29.95 -7.87 -2.35
CA ALA A 118 29.00 -7.29 -3.31
C ALA A 118 27.59 -7.81 -3.06
N GLY A 119 27.46 -9.11 -2.73
CA GLY A 119 26.19 -9.73 -2.37
C GLY A 119 25.55 -9.13 -1.12
N ILE A 120 26.31 -8.97 -0.04
CA ILE A 120 25.82 -8.38 1.21
C ILE A 120 25.32 -6.95 0.98
N GLU A 121 26.06 -6.15 0.21
CA GLU A 121 25.64 -4.78 -0.09
C GLU A 121 24.39 -4.75 -0.99
N ALA A 122 24.34 -5.64 -2.00
CA ALA A 122 23.17 -5.81 -2.84
C ALA A 122 21.93 -6.16 -2.00
N THR A 123 22.02 -7.13 -1.08
CA THR A 123 20.93 -7.50 -0.17
C THR A 123 20.40 -6.30 0.59
N LYS A 124 21.28 -5.51 1.22
CA LYS A 124 20.88 -4.31 1.96
C LYS A 124 20.16 -3.30 1.09
N ILE A 125 20.65 -3.07 -0.14
CA ILE A 125 20.05 -2.12 -1.08
C ILE A 125 18.68 -2.60 -1.54
N THR A 126 18.57 -3.86 -1.96
CA THR A 126 17.31 -4.42 -2.45
C THR A 126 16.27 -4.48 -1.32
N GLU A 127 16.65 -4.94 -0.13
CA GLU A 127 15.76 -5.04 1.02
C GLU A 127 15.25 -3.67 1.46
N ARG A 128 16.16 -2.69 1.64
CA ARG A 128 15.78 -1.30 1.97
C ARG A 128 14.84 -0.73 0.93
N THR A 129 15.15 -0.92 -0.37
CA THR A 129 14.31 -0.40 -1.46
C THR A 129 12.90 -1.00 -1.40
N ILE A 130 12.79 -2.30 -1.14
CA ILE A 130 11.50 -2.99 -1.01
C ILE A 130 10.73 -2.45 0.20
N LYS A 131 11.39 -2.29 1.36
CA LYS A 131 10.78 -1.71 2.56
C LYS A 131 10.27 -0.30 2.32
N GLU A 132 11.08 0.57 1.72
CA GLU A 132 10.66 1.93 1.35
C GLU A 132 9.44 1.92 0.41
N MET A 133 9.37 0.99 -0.54
CA MET A 133 8.19 0.87 -1.42
C MET A 133 6.93 0.51 -0.63
N ILE A 134 7.05 -0.34 0.38
CA ILE A 134 5.93 -0.74 1.24
C ILE A 134 5.50 0.42 2.15
N GLU A 135 6.46 1.06 2.83
CA GLU A 135 6.19 2.16 3.77
C GLU A 135 5.54 3.37 3.09
N ASN A 136 5.91 3.68 1.85
CA ASN A 136 5.34 4.80 1.10
C ASN A 136 3.96 4.49 0.48
N GLY A 137 3.33 3.36 0.83
CA GLY A 137 2.03 2.95 0.28
C GLY A 137 2.07 2.59 -1.21
N ASN A 138 3.26 2.54 -1.82
CA ASN A 138 3.46 2.09 -3.20
C ASN A 138 3.36 0.55 -3.31
N ARG A 139 3.21 -0.16 -2.19
CA ARG A 139 2.97 -1.60 -2.10
C ARG A 139 2.39 -2.01 -0.73
N SER A 140 1.53 -3.03 -0.70
CA SER A 140 1.18 -3.78 0.53
C SER A 140 1.98 -5.09 0.62
N TYR A 141 2.32 -5.53 1.84
CA TYR A 141 3.03 -6.80 2.12
C TYR A 141 2.29 -7.97 1.47
N GLY A 142 2.86 -8.51 0.38
CA GLY A 142 2.10 -9.37 -0.53
C GLY A 142 0.93 -8.58 -1.10
N ILE A 143 1.00 -8.06 -2.31
CA ILE A 143 0.49 -8.78 -3.48
C ILE A 143 0.47 -7.69 -4.58
N GLY A 144 1.10 -7.94 -5.73
CA GLY A 144 0.93 -7.14 -6.94
C GLY A 144 -0.24 -7.66 -7.78
N ILE A 145 -1.47 -7.56 -7.26
CA ILE A 145 -2.69 -7.90 -7.99
C ILE A 145 -3.49 -6.62 -8.22
N ASP A 146 -4.02 -6.48 -9.42
CA ASP A 146 -4.93 -5.39 -9.75
C ASP A 146 -6.21 -5.48 -8.88
N GLY A 147 -6.71 -4.33 -8.46
CA GLY A 147 -7.92 -4.22 -7.64
C GLY A 147 -9.23 -4.45 -8.43
N GLY A 148 -10.36 -4.36 -7.74
CA GLY A 148 -11.69 -4.65 -8.30
C GLY A 148 -12.37 -3.51 -9.07
N GLN A 149 -11.71 -2.37 -9.29
CA GLN A 149 -12.26 -1.25 -10.09
C GLN A 149 -12.12 -1.53 -11.60
N ALA A 150 -12.65 -2.67 -12.04
CA ALA A 150 -12.58 -3.17 -13.40
C ALA A 150 -13.77 -4.10 -13.66
N GLU A 151 -14.00 -4.46 -14.93
CA GLU A 151 -15.05 -5.42 -15.29
C GLU A 151 -14.78 -6.84 -14.74
N TYR A 152 -13.51 -7.16 -14.47
CA TYR A 152 -13.07 -8.46 -13.94
C TYR A 152 -11.94 -8.28 -12.93
N VAL A 153 -11.89 -9.15 -11.91
CA VAL A 153 -10.83 -9.18 -10.89
C VAL A 153 -10.21 -10.58 -10.82
N ARG A 154 -8.88 -10.63 -10.73
CA ARG A 154 -8.15 -11.89 -10.50
C ARG A 154 -8.04 -12.13 -8.99
N VAL A 155 -8.65 -13.20 -8.50
CA VAL A 155 -8.57 -13.61 -7.10
C VAL A 155 -7.70 -14.88 -6.96
N PRO A 156 -6.46 -14.77 -6.45
CA PRO A 156 -5.62 -15.92 -6.21
C PRO A 156 -6.25 -16.88 -5.17
N PHE A 157 -6.03 -18.18 -5.35
CA PHE A 157 -6.52 -19.22 -4.45
C PHE A 157 -8.04 -19.16 -4.20
N ALA A 158 -8.82 -18.86 -5.23
CA ALA A 158 -10.26 -18.62 -5.16
C ALA A 158 -11.04 -19.67 -4.33
N ASP A 159 -10.65 -20.94 -4.42
CA ASP A 159 -11.26 -22.05 -3.66
C ASP A 159 -11.16 -21.87 -2.13
N THR A 160 -10.24 -21.03 -1.65
CA THR A 160 -9.97 -20.77 -0.22
C THR A 160 -10.21 -19.32 0.18
N THR A 161 -10.24 -18.38 -0.77
CA THR A 161 -10.35 -16.94 -0.50
C THR A 161 -11.71 -16.36 -0.85
N LEU A 162 -12.51 -17.05 -1.69
CA LEU A 162 -13.88 -16.68 -1.99
C LEU A 162 -14.87 -17.55 -1.22
N VAL A 163 -15.91 -16.89 -0.71
CA VAL A 163 -17.03 -17.55 -0.05
C VAL A 163 -18.29 -17.31 -0.88
N PRO A 164 -19.12 -18.35 -1.13
CA PRO A 164 -20.39 -18.15 -1.82
C PRO A 164 -21.25 -17.11 -1.11
N SER A 165 -21.81 -16.17 -1.89
CA SER A 165 -22.71 -15.15 -1.38
C SER A 165 -23.91 -15.79 -0.65
N PRO A 166 -24.15 -15.47 0.63
CA PRO A 166 -25.33 -15.92 1.35
C PRO A 166 -26.60 -15.30 0.76
N LYS A 167 -27.57 -16.12 0.34
CA LYS A 167 -28.84 -15.66 -0.27
C LYS A 167 -29.70 -14.78 0.65
N SER A 168 -29.50 -14.86 1.96
CA SER A 168 -30.23 -14.09 2.96
C SER A 168 -29.69 -12.67 3.15
N VAL A 169 -28.51 -12.35 2.60
CA VAL A 169 -27.85 -11.06 2.78
C VAL A 169 -27.99 -10.23 1.51
N ARG A 170 -28.40 -8.98 1.66
CA ARG A 170 -28.54 -8.04 0.54
C ARG A 170 -27.18 -7.78 -0.12
N PRO A 171 -27.10 -7.68 -1.46
CA PRO A 171 -25.84 -7.44 -2.17
C PRO A 171 -25.10 -6.19 -1.69
N GLU A 172 -25.82 -5.12 -1.37
CA GLU A 172 -25.22 -3.86 -0.89
C GLU A 172 -24.55 -3.99 0.48
N LEU A 173 -24.87 -5.03 1.26
CA LEU A 173 -24.19 -5.33 2.52
C LEU A 173 -22.98 -6.23 2.32
N LEU A 174 -22.97 -7.05 1.25
CA LEU A 174 -21.83 -7.91 0.92
C LEU A 174 -20.58 -7.11 0.57
N ILE A 175 -20.74 -5.90 0.01
CA ILE A 175 -19.59 -5.01 -0.26
C ILE A 175 -18.90 -4.57 1.03
N LEU A 176 -19.64 -4.46 2.14
CA LEU A 176 -19.05 -4.16 3.44
C LEU A 176 -18.31 -5.37 4.00
N MET A 177 -18.72 -6.59 3.64
CA MET A 177 -18.11 -7.84 4.11
C MET A 177 -16.72 -8.11 3.52
N SER A 178 -16.29 -7.40 2.48
CA SER A 178 -14.97 -7.62 1.88
C SER A 178 -13.84 -6.91 2.60
N ASP A 179 -14.14 -5.89 3.40
CA ASP A 179 -13.11 -5.08 4.06
C ASP A 179 -13.63 -4.44 5.36
N ILE A 180 -14.49 -3.42 5.24
CA ILE A 180 -14.86 -2.54 6.36
C ILE A 180 -15.45 -3.34 7.53
N PHE A 181 -16.50 -4.13 7.28
CA PHE A 181 -17.17 -4.85 8.35
C PHE A 181 -16.31 -5.93 9.02
N PRO A 182 -15.60 -6.83 8.31
CA PRO A 182 -14.74 -7.79 8.99
C PRO A 182 -13.58 -7.11 9.72
N THR A 183 -12.99 -6.04 9.17
CA THR A 183 -11.95 -5.26 9.84
C THR A 183 -12.43 -4.79 11.21
N ASP A 184 -13.62 -4.20 11.27
CA ASP A 184 -14.19 -3.69 12.52
C ASP A 184 -14.73 -4.78 13.44
N TYR A 185 -15.29 -5.85 12.88
CA TYR A 185 -15.66 -7.03 13.65
C TYR A 185 -14.44 -7.59 14.37
N PHE A 186 -13.31 -7.74 13.68
CA PHE A 186 -12.07 -8.22 14.30
C PHE A 186 -11.51 -7.22 15.31
N CYS A 187 -11.61 -5.90 15.06
CA CYS A 187 -11.22 -4.86 16.00
C CYS A 187 -11.97 -5.02 17.34
N ALA A 188 -13.31 -5.12 17.30
CA ALA A 188 -14.14 -5.31 18.48
C ALA A 188 -13.95 -6.71 19.10
N ALA A 189 -13.97 -7.75 18.28
CA ALA A 189 -13.93 -9.15 18.73
C ALA A 189 -12.58 -9.53 19.36
N ARG A 190 -11.48 -8.85 19.01
CA ARG A 190 -10.14 -9.13 19.56
C ARG A 190 -10.13 -9.19 21.09
N PHE A 191 -10.94 -8.35 21.73
CA PHE A 191 -11.08 -8.30 23.18
C PHE A 191 -12.47 -8.78 23.62
N LEU A 192 -13.54 -8.23 23.04
CA LEU A 192 -14.90 -8.43 23.56
C LEU A 192 -15.44 -9.85 23.37
N LYS A 193 -14.97 -10.59 22.35
CA LYS A 193 -15.48 -11.92 22.04
C LYS A 193 -15.01 -12.98 23.03
N GLU A 194 -13.76 -12.87 23.47
CA GLU A 194 -13.12 -13.83 24.37
C GLU A 194 -13.30 -13.46 25.85
N MET A 195 -13.77 -12.24 26.15
CA MET A 195 -14.17 -11.84 27.50
C MET A 195 -15.39 -12.63 27.98
N PRO A 196 -15.45 -13.05 29.26
CA PRO A 196 -16.65 -13.63 29.84
C PRO A 196 -17.86 -12.73 29.61
N ARG A 197 -19.01 -13.29 29.23
CA ARG A 197 -20.18 -12.49 28.85
C ARG A 197 -20.63 -11.52 29.94
N THR A 198 -20.50 -11.91 31.21
CA THR A 198 -20.79 -11.06 32.37
C THR A 198 -19.90 -9.83 32.43
N GLU A 199 -18.63 -9.98 32.08
CA GLU A 199 -17.65 -8.89 32.04
C GLU A 199 -17.88 -8.00 30.82
N SER A 200 -18.00 -8.59 29.62
CA SER A 200 -18.19 -7.83 28.38
C SER A 200 -19.46 -6.97 28.39
N SER A 201 -20.53 -7.45 29.05
CA SER A 201 -21.78 -6.69 29.17
C SER A 201 -21.71 -5.52 30.15
N GLU A 202 -20.77 -5.55 31.09
CA GLU A 202 -20.56 -4.50 32.10
C GLU A 202 -19.41 -3.55 31.73
N SER A 203 -18.61 -3.90 30.72
CA SER A 203 -17.54 -3.04 30.19
C SER A 203 -18.08 -1.72 29.64
N THR A 204 -17.24 -0.70 29.65
CA THR A 204 -17.42 0.54 28.90
C THR A 204 -16.52 0.52 27.67
N VAL A 205 -17.13 0.47 26.49
CA VAL A 205 -16.42 0.50 25.21
C VAL A 205 -16.44 1.91 24.65
N VAL A 206 -15.31 2.40 24.17
CA VAL A 206 -15.21 3.66 23.45
C VAL A 206 -14.76 3.40 22.01
N VAL A 207 -15.49 3.96 21.05
CA VAL A 207 -15.12 3.95 19.63
C VAL A 207 -14.68 5.36 19.25
N VAL A 208 -13.44 5.51 18.80
CA VAL A 208 -12.87 6.78 18.34
C VAL A 208 -12.91 6.79 16.82
N GLY A 209 -13.71 7.69 16.26
CA GLY A 209 -14.02 7.78 14.83
C GLY A 209 -15.37 7.15 14.51
N CYS A 210 -16.24 7.91 13.84
CA CYS A 210 -17.59 7.50 13.44
C CYS A 210 -17.77 7.57 11.91
N GLY A 211 -16.69 7.33 11.15
CA GLY A 211 -16.77 7.09 9.71
C GLY A 211 -17.42 5.75 9.37
N PRO A 212 -17.43 5.31 8.09
CA PRO A 212 -18.00 4.02 7.70
C PRO A 212 -17.45 2.82 8.49
N VAL A 213 -16.15 2.87 8.79
CA VAL A 213 -15.43 1.93 9.65
C VAL A 213 -15.96 2.01 11.09
N GLY A 214 -15.91 3.20 11.70
CA GLY A 214 -16.47 3.45 13.03
C GLY A 214 -17.91 2.99 13.26
N ILE A 215 -18.76 3.17 12.26
CA ILE A 215 -20.14 2.68 12.29
C ILE A 215 -20.22 1.14 12.36
N CYS A 216 -19.38 0.44 11.61
CA CYS A 216 -19.27 -1.02 11.70
C CYS A 216 -18.63 -1.48 13.02
N ALA A 217 -17.68 -0.70 13.57
CA ALA A 217 -17.09 -0.95 14.89
C ALA A 217 -18.12 -0.83 16.01
N ILE A 218 -18.96 0.20 15.97
CA ILE A 218 -20.09 0.38 16.89
C ILE A 218 -21.06 -0.79 16.78
N ALA A 219 -21.50 -1.15 15.56
CA ALA A 219 -22.37 -2.30 15.35
C ALA A 219 -21.80 -3.59 15.95
N SER A 220 -20.50 -3.81 15.74
CA SER A 220 -19.79 -4.99 16.23
C SER A 220 -19.68 -4.97 17.76
N ALA A 221 -19.27 -3.86 18.36
CA ALA A 221 -19.13 -3.74 19.82
C ALA A 221 -20.45 -3.98 20.55
N LEU A 222 -21.57 -3.47 20.01
CA LEU A 222 -22.91 -3.61 20.57
C LEU A 222 -23.41 -5.07 20.65
N ILE A 223 -22.79 -6.01 19.92
CA ILE A 223 -23.07 -7.45 20.05
C ILE A 223 -22.72 -7.95 21.46
N TRP A 224 -21.68 -7.38 22.08
CA TRP A 224 -21.15 -7.82 23.37
C TRP A 224 -21.38 -6.86 24.51
N CYS A 225 -21.31 -5.55 24.24
CA CYS A 225 -21.39 -4.51 25.24
C CYS A 225 -22.51 -3.51 24.88
N PRO A 226 -23.53 -3.34 25.73
CA PRO A 226 -24.57 -2.33 25.51
C PRO A 226 -24.09 -0.89 25.78
N THR A 227 -22.95 -0.71 26.47
CA THR A 227 -22.40 0.60 26.81
C THR A 227 -21.26 0.96 25.87
N VAL A 228 -21.61 1.49 24.70
CA VAL A 228 -20.67 1.99 23.69
C VAL A 228 -20.74 3.51 23.62
N TYR A 229 -19.64 4.20 23.86
CA TYR A 229 -19.48 5.63 23.60
C TYR A 229 -18.83 5.85 22.24
N ALA A 230 -19.36 6.78 21.46
CA ALA A 230 -18.87 7.10 20.14
C ALA A 230 -18.29 8.52 20.14
N ILE A 231 -17.02 8.66 19.76
CA ILE A 231 -16.30 9.93 19.72
C ILE A 231 -16.00 10.29 18.26
N ASP A 232 -16.39 11.48 17.84
CA ASP A 232 -16.03 12.05 16.53
C ASP A 232 -16.06 13.58 16.63
N MET A 233 -15.39 14.26 15.70
CA MET A 233 -15.42 15.72 15.56
C MET A 233 -16.61 16.22 14.70
N VAL A 234 -17.26 15.33 13.96
CA VAL A 234 -18.37 15.63 13.03
C VAL A 234 -19.71 15.27 13.68
N PRO A 235 -20.56 16.25 14.03
CA PRO A 235 -21.85 16.01 14.72
C PRO A 235 -22.81 15.09 13.95
N GLU A 236 -22.80 15.13 12.63
CA GLU A 236 -23.66 14.30 11.78
C GLU A 236 -23.30 12.82 11.91
N ARG A 237 -22.00 12.50 12.01
CA ARG A 237 -21.54 11.11 12.23
C ARG A 237 -21.94 10.59 13.60
N LEU A 238 -21.88 11.45 14.62
CA LEU A 238 -22.36 11.14 15.97
C LEU A 238 -23.87 10.91 16.00
N THR A 239 -24.62 11.63 15.18
CA THR A 239 -26.06 11.43 15.03
C THR A 239 -26.37 10.04 14.48
N GLU A 240 -25.63 9.58 13.45
CA GLU A 240 -25.76 8.21 12.94
C GLU A 240 -25.33 7.16 13.96
N ALA A 241 -24.22 7.37 14.67
CA ALA A 241 -23.78 6.50 15.76
C ALA A 241 -24.87 6.34 16.85
N GLY A 242 -25.53 7.45 17.21
CA GLY A 242 -26.63 7.46 18.18
C GLY A 242 -27.83 6.62 17.74
N LYS A 243 -28.20 6.64 16.46
CA LYS A 243 -29.30 5.82 15.92
C LYS A 243 -29.04 4.32 16.06
N MET A 244 -27.78 3.90 16.14
CA MET A 244 -27.38 2.51 16.30
C MET A 244 -27.36 2.04 17.77
N GLY A 245 -27.48 2.97 18.72
CA GLY A 245 -27.45 2.67 20.16
C GLY A 245 -26.15 3.07 20.87
N ALA A 246 -25.21 3.70 20.19
CA ALA A 246 -24.05 4.30 20.86
C ALA A 246 -24.43 5.61 21.57
N LYS A 247 -23.61 5.99 22.55
CA LYS A 247 -23.71 7.25 23.30
C LYS A 247 -22.75 8.28 22.67
N PRO A 248 -23.26 9.25 21.89
CA PRO A 248 -22.39 10.17 21.18
C PRO A 248 -21.70 11.16 22.11
N LEU A 249 -20.42 11.42 21.84
CA LEU A 249 -19.59 12.43 22.49
C LEU A 249 -18.83 13.22 21.44
N LEU A 250 -19.07 14.53 21.38
CA LEU A 250 -18.28 15.41 20.52
C LEU A 250 -16.83 15.46 21.02
N LEU A 251 -15.89 15.25 20.11
CA LEU A 251 -14.47 15.33 20.42
C LEU A 251 -14.10 16.76 20.81
N ASP A 252 -13.65 16.92 22.05
CA ASP A 252 -13.06 18.13 22.59
C ASP A 252 -11.99 17.79 23.64
N ASN A 253 -11.37 18.82 24.23
CA ASN A 253 -10.30 18.67 25.22
C ASN A 253 -10.76 18.04 26.55
N GLU A 254 -12.07 17.81 26.74
CA GLU A 254 -12.65 17.27 27.97
C GLU A 254 -13.18 15.85 27.79
N VAL A 255 -12.98 15.22 26.62
CA VAL A 255 -13.56 13.90 26.32
C VAL A 255 -13.12 12.81 27.31
N ASP A 256 -11.85 12.82 27.74
CA ASP A 256 -11.33 11.94 28.80
C ASP A 256 -12.07 12.15 30.13
N ALA A 257 -12.20 13.42 30.56
CA ALA A 257 -12.91 13.75 31.79
C ALA A 257 -14.38 13.31 31.74
N LYS A 258 -15.03 13.40 30.58
CA LYS A 258 -16.41 12.93 30.37
C LYS A 258 -16.53 11.42 30.48
N ILE A 259 -15.60 10.66 29.91
CA ILE A 259 -15.55 9.20 30.04
C ILE A 259 -15.28 8.80 31.50
N LYS A 260 -14.32 9.44 32.17
CA LYS A 260 -14.05 9.20 33.59
C LYS A 260 -15.24 9.52 34.48
N ALA A 261 -15.97 10.59 34.20
CA ALA A 261 -17.16 10.97 34.98
C ALA A 261 -18.25 9.88 34.95
N VAL A 262 -18.46 9.23 33.80
CA VAL A 262 -19.49 8.18 33.65
C VAL A 262 -19.00 6.78 34.03
N THR A 263 -17.70 6.63 34.31
CA THR A 263 -17.07 5.35 34.67
C THR A 263 -16.52 5.33 36.10
N ASN A 264 -16.90 6.30 36.94
CA ASN A 264 -16.39 6.47 38.31
C ASN A 264 -14.86 6.61 38.38
N GLY A 265 -14.27 7.29 37.41
CA GLY A 265 -12.84 7.56 37.31
C GLY A 265 -12.00 6.44 36.71
N ARG A 266 -12.61 5.30 36.34
CA ARG A 266 -11.88 4.14 35.79
C ARG A 266 -11.35 4.36 34.37
N GLY A 267 -12.06 5.14 33.55
CA GLY A 267 -11.79 5.25 32.12
C GLY A 267 -12.50 4.15 31.33
N ALA A 268 -12.20 4.05 30.04
CA ALA A 268 -12.71 3.00 29.17
C ALA A 268 -12.08 1.63 29.48
N ASP A 269 -12.88 0.57 29.43
CA ASP A 269 -12.35 -0.80 29.54
C ASP A 269 -11.78 -1.29 28.20
N VAL A 270 -12.37 -0.84 27.09
CA VAL A 270 -11.91 -1.14 25.73
C VAL A 270 -12.03 0.11 24.86
N VAL A 271 -10.96 0.44 24.13
CA VAL A 271 -10.94 1.52 23.15
C VAL A 271 -10.72 0.95 21.75
N LEU A 272 -11.64 1.23 20.84
CA LEU A 272 -11.55 0.90 19.41
C LEU A 272 -11.16 2.18 18.65
N GLU A 273 -9.88 2.32 18.32
CA GLU A 273 -9.38 3.45 17.52
C GLU A 273 -9.51 3.10 16.03
N VAL A 274 -10.31 3.89 15.30
CA VAL A 274 -10.66 3.62 13.89
C VAL A 274 -10.64 4.89 13.04
N VAL A 275 -9.82 5.87 13.43
CA VAL A 275 -9.47 7.07 12.65
C VAL A 275 -8.17 6.85 11.89
N GLY A 276 -7.19 6.17 12.51
CA GLY A 276 -5.89 5.86 11.91
C GLY A 276 -4.92 7.04 11.89
N ASN A 277 -5.06 8.01 12.81
CA ASN A 277 -4.12 9.11 12.96
C ASN A 277 -3.45 9.13 14.35
N ALA A 278 -2.27 9.75 14.44
CA ALA A 278 -1.45 9.72 15.64
C ALA A 278 -2.09 10.43 16.85
N ASP A 279 -2.95 11.42 16.61
CA ASP A 279 -3.59 12.17 17.69
C ASP A 279 -4.74 11.36 18.31
N ALA A 280 -5.51 10.62 17.50
CA ALA A 280 -6.53 9.70 17.96
C ALA A 280 -5.94 8.59 18.83
N MET A 281 -4.78 8.04 18.45
CA MET A 281 -4.07 7.02 19.23
C MET A 281 -3.57 7.52 20.59
N ARG A 282 -3.42 8.84 20.77
CA ARG A 282 -2.93 9.45 22.02
C ARG A 282 -4.05 9.92 22.94
N LEU A 283 -5.31 9.78 22.54
CA LEU A 283 -6.44 10.04 23.42
C LEU A 283 -6.33 9.10 24.63
N SER A 284 -6.04 9.68 25.78
CA SER A 284 -5.91 8.96 27.06
C SER A 284 -7.31 8.77 27.63
N LEU A 285 -8.03 7.75 27.16
CA LEU A 285 -9.43 7.44 27.49
C LEU A 285 -9.57 6.28 28.48
#